data_AF-D2U4G6-F1
#
_entry.id   AF-D2U4G6-F1
#
_cell.length_a   1.000
_cell.length_b   1.000
_cell.length_c   1.000
_cell.angle_alpha   90.00
_cell.angle_beta   90.00
_cell.angle_gamma   90.00
#
_symmetry.space_group_name_H-M   'P 1'
#
loop_
_entity.id
_entity.type
_entity.pdbx_description
1 polymer ?
#
loop_
_entity_poly.entity_id
_entity_poly.type
_entity_poly.pdbx_seq_one_letter_code
_entity_poly.pdbx_strand_id
1 'polypeptide(L)'
;MEFTFYVAGLVAILATLRVITHTNPVHALLYLIVSLLVLAIVFFAVGSYFAGALEIIVYAGAIMVLFVFVVMMLNLGKSVVDQERVWLQPKAWIGPAILSAVLLGVIVYAIVAIKHSQIKGEMISAKQVGISLFGPYVLAVELVSLLLLAGLVVAFHIGREKRLHAVDSHSEVEEQV
;
A
#
# COMPACT_ATOMS: atom_id res chain seq x y z
N MET A 1 -5.90 -24.02 12.17
CA MET A 1 -6.21 -22.97 11.16
C MET A 1 -5.30 -23.03 9.93
N GLU A 2 -4.52 -24.11 9.74
CA GLU A 2 -3.55 -24.21 8.65
C GLU A 2 -4.20 -24.18 7.25
N PHE A 3 -5.32 -24.89 7.07
CA PHE A 3 -6.03 -24.86 5.79
C PHE A 3 -6.45 -23.44 5.38
N THR A 4 -7.06 -22.68 6.29
CA THR A 4 -7.44 -21.28 6.06
C THR A 4 -6.23 -20.42 5.71
N PHE A 5 -5.09 -20.63 6.39
CA PHE A 5 -3.85 -19.92 6.11
C PHE A 5 -3.36 -20.16 4.67
N TYR A 6 -3.30 -21.40 4.21
CA TYR A 6 -2.82 -21.71 2.86
C TYR A 6 -3.78 -21.24 1.77
N VAL A 7 -5.09 -21.41 1.96
CA VAL A 7 -6.10 -20.93 1.00
C VAL A 7 -6.09 -19.41 0.92
N ALA A 8 -6.06 -18.72 2.06
CA ALA A 8 -5.95 -17.26 2.09
C ALA A 8 -4.65 -16.78 1.44
N GLY A 9 -3.51 -17.41 1.76
CA GLY A 9 -2.22 -17.08 1.13
C GLY A 9 -2.26 -17.21 -0.40
N LEU A 10 -2.84 -18.30 -0.93
CA LEU A 10 -3.00 -18.48 -2.38
C LEU A 10 -3.88 -17.38 -3.00
N VAL A 11 -4.99 -17.05 -2.36
CA VAL A 11 -5.90 -16.00 -2.85
C VAL A 11 -5.22 -14.63 -2.83
N ALA A 12 -4.45 -14.30 -1.79
CA ALA A 12 -3.69 -13.05 -1.72
C ALA A 12 -2.65 -12.94 -2.85
N ILE A 13 -1.93 -14.03 -3.15
CA ILE A 13 -0.96 -14.08 -4.26
C ILE A 13 -1.67 -13.85 -5.61
N LEU A 14 -2.78 -14.54 -5.85
CA LEU A 14 -3.55 -14.38 -7.09
C LEU A 14 -4.14 -12.97 -7.23
N ALA A 15 -4.65 -12.41 -6.15
CA ALA A 15 -5.16 -11.04 -6.11
C ALA A 15 -4.03 -10.05 -6.43
N THR A 16 -2.87 -10.16 -5.78
CA THR A 16 -1.70 -9.31 -6.03
C THR A 16 -1.20 -9.43 -7.47
N LEU A 17 -1.19 -10.64 -8.04
CA LEU A 17 -0.86 -10.83 -9.45
C LEU A 17 -1.83 -10.08 -10.37
N ARG A 18 -3.13 -10.05 -10.03
CA ARG A 18 -4.13 -9.26 -10.75
C ARG A 18 -3.93 -7.76 -10.60
N VAL A 19 -3.45 -7.26 -9.46
CA VAL A 19 -3.09 -5.84 -9.28
C VAL A 19 -2.03 -5.42 -10.29
N ILE A 20 -0.96 -6.22 -10.41
CA ILE A 20 0.21 -5.87 -11.24
C ILE A 20 -0.08 -6.01 -12.74
N THR A 21 -1.01 -6.90 -13.11
CA THR A 21 -1.30 -7.22 -14.53
C THR A 21 -2.46 -6.43 -15.13
N HIS A 22 -3.34 -5.82 -14.32
CA HIS A 22 -4.45 -5.01 -14.84
C HIS A 22 -4.01 -3.59 -15.19
N THR A 23 -4.45 -3.12 -16.36
CA THR A 23 -4.16 -1.76 -16.87
C THR A 23 -5.13 -0.69 -16.37
N ASN A 24 -6.22 -1.08 -15.70
CA ASN A 24 -7.19 -0.12 -15.17
C ASN A 24 -6.87 0.13 -13.69
N PRO A 25 -6.46 1.35 -13.30
CA PRO A 25 -6.01 1.65 -11.94
C PRO A 25 -7.07 1.37 -10.87
N VAL A 26 -8.35 1.62 -11.18
CA VAL A 26 -9.45 1.36 -10.23
C VAL A 26 -9.58 -0.13 -9.96
N HIS A 27 -9.54 -0.95 -11.01
CA HIS A 27 -9.63 -2.41 -10.86
C HIS A 27 -8.39 -2.96 -10.13
N ALA A 28 -7.20 -2.45 -10.45
CA ALA A 28 -5.98 -2.82 -9.76
C ALA A 28 -6.07 -2.50 -8.25
N LEU A 29 -6.54 -1.32 -7.87
CA LEU A 29 -6.74 -0.96 -6.46
C LEU A 29 -7.78 -1.84 -5.76
N LEU A 30 -8.89 -2.20 -6.42
CA LEU A 30 -9.87 -3.11 -5.85
C LEU A 30 -9.29 -4.51 -5.61
N TYR A 31 -8.50 -5.05 -6.54
CA TYR A 31 -7.78 -6.31 -6.33
C TYR A 31 -6.77 -6.20 -5.18
N LEU A 32 -6.15 -5.03 -4.99
CA LEU A 32 -5.22 -4.81 -3.89
C LEU A 32 -5.96 -4.84 -2.55
N ILE A 33 -7.11 -4.16 -2.45
CA ILE A 33 -7.98 -4.22 -1.25
C ILE A 33 -8.35 -5.67 -0.93
N VAL A 34 -8.74 -6.47 -1.92
CA VAL A 34 -9.03 -7.90 -1.72
C VAL A 34 -7.79 -8.63 -1.17
N SER A 35 -6.60 -8.38 -1.72
CA SER A 35 -5.37 -8.99 -1.22
C SER A 35 -5.09 -8.62 0.25
N LEU A 36 -5.23 -7.35 0.62
CA LEU A 36 -4.99 -6.88 2.00
C LEU A 36 -6.02 -7.47 2.98
N LEU A 37 -7.29 -7.56 2.59
CA LEU A 37 -8.33 -8.21 3.41
C LEU A 37 -8.03 -9.70 3.61
N VAL A 38 -7.54 -10.38 2.58
CA VAL A 38 -7.15 -11.79 2.68
C VAL A 38 -5.87 -11.95 3.52
N LEU A 39 -4.93 -11.01 3.46
CA LEU A 39 -3.78 -10.97 4.38
C LEU A 39 -4.21 -10.77 5.84
N ALA A 40 -5.27 -10.00 6.11
CA ALA A 40 -5.83 -9.92 7.45
C ALA A 40 -6.31 -11.30 7.96
N ILE A 41 -6.91 -12.11 7.08
CA ILE A 41 -7.29 -13.50 7.41
C ILE A 41 -6.04 -14.34 7.71
N VAL A 42 -4.95 -14.16 6.95
CA VAL A 42 -3.66 -14.80 7.24
C VAL A 42 -3.15 -14.40 8.63
N PHE A 43 -3.22 -13.12 9.00
CA PHE A 43 -2.85 -12.65 10.35
C PHE A 43 -3.73 -13.24 11.45
N PHE A 44 -5.03 -13.37 11.22
CA PHE A 44 -5.91 -14.06 12.16
C PHE A 44 -5.57 -15.55 12.28
N ALA A 45 -5.23 -16.22 11.17
CA ALA A 45 -4.88 -17.63 11.18
C ALA A 45 -3.61 -17.94 12.00
N VAL A 46 -2.64 -17.01 12.05
CA VAL A 46 -1.40 -17.14 12.85
C VAL A 46 -1.52 -16.59 14.28
N GLY A 47 -2.70 -16.14 14.72
CA GLY A 47 -2.94 -15.66 16.09
C GLY A 47 -2.59 -14.19 16.34
N SER A 48 -2.30 -13.40 15.29
CA SER A 48 -1.95 -11.98 15.40
C SER A 48 -3.18 -11.09 15.16
N TYR A 49 -4.10 -11.06 16.14
CA TYR A 49 -5.40 -10.42 15.97
C TYR A 49 -5.32 -8.90 15.88
N PHE A 50 -4.40 -8.29 16.62
CA PHE A 50 -4.19 -6.85 16.55
C PHE A 50 -3.66 -6.42 15.17
N ALA A 51 -2.72 -7.18 14.60
CA ALA A 51 -2.20 -6.89 13.26
C ALA A 51 -3.28 -7.05 12.19
N GLY A 52 -4.04 -8.15 12.22
CA GLY A 52 -5.15 -8.36 11.28
C GLY A 52 -6.22 -7.26 11.37
N ALA A 53 -6.56 -6.80 12.57
CA ALA A 53 -7.51 -5.70 12.74
C ALA A 53 -6.96 -4.37 12.18
N LEU A 54 -5.69 -4.06 12.41
CA LEU A 54 -5.04 -2.87 11.85
C LEU A 54 -4.93 -2.93 10.32
N GLU A 55 -4.70 -4.12 9.75
CA GLU A 55 -4.69 -4.34 8.30
C GLU A 55 -6.02 -3.93 7.67
N ILE A 56 -7.14 -4.31 8.30
CA ILE A 56 -8.47 -3.97 7.81
C ILE A 56 -8.76 -2.47 7.98
N ILE A 57 -8.53 -1.92 9.19
CA ILE A 57 -8.96 -0.56 9.52
C ILE A 57 -8.05 0.49 8.89
N VAL A 58 -6.74 0.30 8.94
CA VAL A 58 -5.76 1.30 8.52
C VAL A 58 -5.38 1.10 7.07
N TYR A 59 -4.89 -0.08 6.69
CA TYR A 59 -4.37 -0.30 5.34
C TYR A 59 -5.50 -0.37 4.31
N ALA A 60 -6.41 -1.32 4.44
CA ALA A 60 -7.55 -1.43 3.54
C ALA A 60 -8.58 -0.29 3.74
N GLY A 61 -8.79 0.14 4.99
CA GLY A 61 -9.85 1.09 5.34
C GLY A 61 -9.52 2.56 5.12
N ALA A 62 -8.32 3.03 5.49
CA ALA A 62 -7.96 4.44 5.37
C ALA A 62 -7.05 4.71 4.16
N ILE A 63 -5.94 3.99 4.06
CA ILE A 63 -4.92 4.24 3.04
C ILE A 63 -5.48 3.90 1.65
N MET A 64 -6.02 2.69 1.47
CA MET A 64 -6.54 2.31 0.15
C MET A 64 -7.75 3.14 -0.28
N VAL A 65 -8.60 3.57 0.65
CA VAL A 65 -9.72 4.47 0.34
C VAL A 65 -9.22 5.83 -0.15
N LEU A 66 -8.15 6.39 0.44
CA LEU A 66 -7.51 7.60 -0.06
C LEU A 66 -6.98 7.40 -1.50
N PHE A 67 -6.32 6.28 -1.77
CA PHE A 67 -5.85 5.96 -3.13
C PHE A 67 -7.00 5.85 -4.14
N VAL A 68 -8.07 5.13 -3.79
CA VAL A 68 -9.26 5.00 -4.66
C VAL A 68 -9.86 6.38 -4.92
N PHE A 69 -10.00 7.21 -3.89
CA PHE A 69 -10.52 8.57 -4.03
C PHE A 69 -9.66 9.42 -4.97
N VAL A 70 -8.34 9.43 -4.78
CA VAL A 70 -7.41 10.20 -5.61
C VAL A 70 -7.44 9.72 -7.07
N VAL A 71 -7.34 8.42 -7.30
CA VAL A 71 -7.38 7.84 -8.66
C VAL A 71 -8.69 8.16 -9.36
N MET A 72 -9.80 8.12 -8.64
CA MET A 72 -11.11 8.44 -9.20
C MET A 72 -11.29 9.94 -9.46
N MET A 73 -10.80 10.81 -8.58
CA MET A 73 -10.82 12.26 -8.75
C MET A 73 -9.98 12.71 -9.95
N LEU A 74 -8.79 12.12 -10.13
CA LEU A 74 -7.92 12.39 -11.28
C LEU A 74 -8.49 11.84 -12.60
N ASN A 75 -9.53 11.00 -12.53
CA ASN A 75 -10.23 10.37 -13.65
C ASN A 75 -9.27 10.01 -14.80
N LEU A 76 -8.29 9.15 -14.49
CA LEU A 76 -7.26 8.73 -15.43
C LEU A 76 -7.92 8.17 -16.69
N GLY A 77 -7.89 8.95 -17.77
CA GLY A 77 -8.63 8.68 -19.00
C GLY A 77 -8.10 7.46 -19.76
N LYS A 78 -8.82 7.09 -20.85
CA LYS A 78 -8.47 5.93 -21.69
C LYS A 78 -7.03 5.97 -22.24
N SER A 79 -6.47 7.17 -22.43
CA SER A 79 -5.08 7.37 -22.87
C SER A 79 -4.04 6.74 -21.95
N VAL A 80 -4.28 6.75 -20.63
CA VAL A 80 -3.38 6.13 -19.64
C VAL A 80 -3.42 4.61 -19.75
N VAL A 81 -4.63 4.05 -19.91
CA VAL A 81 -4.85 2.60 -20.06
C VAL A 81 -4.19 2.08 -21.33
N ASP A 82 -4.29 2.82 -22.44
CA ASP A 82 -3.67 2.45 -23.71
C ASP A 82 -2.14 2.52 -23.63
N GLN A 83 -1.58 3.52 -22.95
CA GLN A 83 -0.13 3.63 -22.71
C GLN A 83 0.39 2.49 -21.83
N GLU A 84 -0.30 2.17 -20.73
CA GLU A 84 0.08 1.03 -19.87
C GLU A 84 0.05 -0.30 -20.62
N ARG A 85 -0.92 -0.48 -21.52
CA ARG A 85 -1.02 -1.70 -22.34
C ARG A 85 0.20 -1.90 -23.25
N VAL A 86 0.79 -0.81 -23.73
CA VAL A 86 2.04 -0.86 -24.53
C VAL A 86 3.24 -1.18 -23.64
N TRP A 87 3.26 -0.66 -22.41
CA TRP A 87 4.36 -0.91 -21.46
C TRP A 87 4.33 -2.33 -20.88
N LEU A 88 3.16 -2.96 -20.79
CA LEU A 88 2.98 -4.35 -20.39
C LEU A 88 3.25 -5.36 -21.52
N GLN A 89 3.84 -4.94 -22.64
CA GLN A 89 4.25 -5.88 -23.68
C GLN A 89 5.30 -6.87 -23.15
N PRO A 90 5.27 -8.14 -23.60
CA PRO A 90 6.15 -9.20 -23.09
C PRO A 90 7.63 -8.81 -23.07
N LYS A 91 8.07 -8.08 -24.11
CA LYS A 91 9.46 -7.65 -24.26
C LYS A 91 9.95 -6.73 -23.14
N ALA A 92 9.06 -5.91 -22.56
CA ALA A 92 9.40 -5.00 -21.46
C ALA A 92 9.32 -5.70 -20.09
N TRP A 93 8.50 -6.74 -19.95
CA TRP A 93 8.28 -7.42 -18.66
C TRP A 93 9.22 -8.60 -18.41
N ILE A 94 9.71 -9.28 -19.47
CA ILE A 94 10.54 -10.49 -19.33
C ILE A 94 11.81 -10.23 -18.50
N GLY A 95 12.52 -9.13 -18.76
CA GLY A 95 13.76 -8.80 -18.03
C GLY A 95 13.55 -8.65 -16.52
N PRO A 96 12.67 -7.71 -16.09
CA PRO A 96 12.30 -7.56 -14.68
C PRO A 96 11.73 -8.84 -14.07
N ALA A 97 10.88 -9.57 -14.79
CA ALA A 97 10.27 -10.81 -14.29
C ALA A 97 11.31 -11.90 -13.99
N ILE A 98 12.31 -12.08 -14.87
CA ILE A 98 13.42 -13.02 -14.63
C ILE A 98 14.22 -12.59 -13.40
N LEU A 99 14.54 -11.30 -13.29
CA LEU A 99 15.30 -10.78 -12.14
C LEU A 99 14.54 -10.97 -10.82
N SER A 100 13.24 -10.67 -10.80
CA SER A 100 12.37 -10.92 -9.64
C SER A 100 12.25 -12.41 -9.31
N ALA A 101 12.20 -13.29 -10.32
CA ALA A 101 12.14 -14.74 -10.11
C ALA A 101 13.44 -15.30 -9.53
N VAL A 102 14.61 -14.81 -9.99
CA VAL A 102 15.92 -15.18 -9.42
C VAL A 102 16.00 -14.72 -7.96
N LEU A 103 15.60 -13.47 -7.68
CA LEU A 103 15.58 -12.94 -6.32
C LEU A 103 14.65 -13.76 -5.42
N LEU A 104 13.44 -14.09 -5.89
CA LEU A 104 12.51 -14.96 -5.17
C LEU A 104 13.13 -16.34 -4.88
N GLY A 105 13.81 -16.95 -5.86
CA GLY A 105 14.50 -18.22 -5.69
C GLY A 105 15.58 -18.18 -4.62
N VAL A 106 16.38 -17.11 -4.59
CA VAL A 106 17.41 -16.88 -3.56
C VAL A 106 16.78 -16.72 -2.17
N ILE A 107 15.71 -15.94 -2.07
CA ILE A 107 14.99 -15.74 -0.80
C ILE A 107 14.38 -17.05 -0.30
N VAL A 108 13.72 -17.81 -1.19
CA VAL A 108 13.13 -19.12 -0.84
C VAL A 108 14.21 -20.10 -0.40
N TYR A 109 15.34 -20.17 -1.11
CA TYR A 109 16.48 -21.01 -0.70
C TYR A 109 17.00 -20.62 0.69
N ALA A 110 17.20 -19.33 0.94
CA ALA A 110 17.65 -18.83 2.24
C ALA A 110 16.66 -19.16 3.37
N ILE A 111 15.36 -19.04 3.13
CA ILE A 111 14.32 -19.39 4.11
C ILE A 111 14.34 -20.88 4.39
N VAL A 112 14.30 -21.74 3.36
CA VAL A 112 14.25 -23.21 3.51
C VAL A 112 15.52 -23.76 4.18
N ALA A 113 16.67 -23.12 3.98
CA ALA A 113 17.93 -23.51 4.61
C ALA A 113 17.95 -23.29 6.15
N ILE A 114 17.06 -22.44 6.67
CA ILE A 114 16.96 -22.20 8.12
C ILE A 114 16.27 -23.40 8.78
N LYS A 115 16.81 -23.87 9.91
CA LYS A 115 16.12 -24.86 10.74
C LYS A 115 14.92 -24.20 11.42
N HIS A 116 13.73 -24.61 11.02
CA HIS A 116 12.49 -24.10 11.60
C HIS A 116 12.17 -24.87 12.88
N SER A 117 11.94 -24.16 13.99
CA SER A 117 11.26 -24.72 15.15
C SER A 117 9.75 -24.59 14.95
N GLN A 118 9.00 -25.57 15.45
CA GLN A 118 7.54 -25.51 15.46
C GLN A 118 7.12 -24.41 16.46
N ILE A 119 6.80 -23.23 15.95
CA ILE A 119 6.24 -22.14 16.75
C ILE A 119 4.76 -22.47 16.94
N LYS A 120 4.34 -22.62 18.19
CA LYS A 120 2.91 -22.74 18.51
C LYS A 120 2.24 -21.42 18.15
N GLY A 121 1.14 -21.47 17.40
CA GLY A 121 0.31 -20.30 17.06
C GLY A 121 -0.41 -19.76 18.30
N GLU A 122 0.34 -19.26 19.27
CA GLU A 122 -0.19 -18.63 20.47
C GLU A 122 -0.86 -17.31 20.09
N MET A 123 -2.06 -17.10 20.60
CA MET A 123 -2.80 -15.87 20.35
C MET A 123 -2.09 -14.70 21.06
N ILE A 124 -1.71 -13.69 20.27
CA ILE A 124 -1.12 -12.46 20.79
C ILE A 124 -2.24 -11.43 20.93
N SER A 125 -2.52 -11.05 22.17
CA SER A 125 -3.55 -10.04 22.47
C SER A 125 -3.06 -8.63 22.14
N ALA A 126 -3.99 -7.74 21.75
CA ALA A 126 -3.68 -6.32 21.54
C ALA A 126 -3.05 -5.66 22.77
N LYS A 127 -3.44 -6.10 23.98
CA LYS A 127 -2.84 -5.62 25.24
C LYS A 127 -1.35 -5.95 25.33
N GLN A 128 -0.93 -7.16 24.96
CA GLN A 128 0.49 -7.55 24.97
C GLN A 128 1.31 -6.72 23.98
N VAL A 129 0.75 -6.46 22.80
CA VAL A 129 1.37 -5.56 21.81
C VAL A 129 1.49 -4.15 22.38
N GLY A 130 0.43 -3.61 22.99
CA GLY A 130 0.43 -2.29 23.61
C GLY A 130 1.45 -2.14 24.74
N ILE A 131 1.58 -3.14 25.63
CA ILE A 131 2.60 -3.14 26.69
C ILE A 131 4.01 -3.08 26.10
N SER A 132 4.27 -3.82 25.03
CA SER A 132 5.57 -3.77 24.34
C SER A 132 5.78 -2.42 23.65
N LEU A 133 4.76 -1.90 22.98
CA LEU A 133 4.82 -0.66 22.22
C LEU A 133 5.11 0.56 23.11
N PHE A 134 4.50 0.61 24.29
CA PHE A 134 4.67 1.73 25.25
C PHE A 134 5.67 1.44 26.37
N GLY A 135 6.23 0.24 26.44
CA GLY A 135 7.33 -0.11 27.34
C GLY A 135 8.67 0.04 26.62
N PRO A 136 9.27 -1.05 26.11
CA PRO A 136 10.56 -1.01 25.44
C PRO A 136 10.59 -0.15 24.18
N TYR A 137 9.46 0.02 23.48
CA TYR A 137 9.41 0.72 22.19
C TYR A 137 8.83 2.15 22.27
N VAL A 138 8.79 2.77 23.45
CA VAL A 138 8.22 4.12 23.62
C VAL A 138 8.86 5.16 22.68
N LEU A 139 10.18 5.11 22.50
CA LEU A 139 10.89 6.01 21.58
C LEU A 139 10.48 5.78 20.12
N ALA A 140 10.16 4.54 19.73
CA ALA A 140 9.68 4.26 18.38
C ALA A 140 8.30 4.89 18.14
N VAL A 141 7.41 4.87 19.14
CA VAL A 141 6.09 5.54 19.05
C VAL A 141 6.27 7.06 18.89
N GLU A 142 7.17 7.65 19.67
CA GLU A 142 7.46 9.08 19.60
C GLU A 142 7.97 9.48 18.21
N LEU A 143 8.96 8.75 17.69
CA LEU A 143 9.53 9.00 16.36
C LEU A 143 8.50 8.79 15.22
N VAL A 144 7.62 7.79 15.33
CA VAL A 144 6.54 7.59 14.36
C VAL A 144 5.55 8.75 14.38
N SER A 145 5.27 9.33 15.55
CA SER A 145 4.38 10.50 15.64
C SER A 145 4.99 11.73 14.94
N LEU A 146 6.30 11.96 15.10
CA LEU A 146 7.04 13.00 14.38
C LEU A 146 7.10 12.71 12.88
N LEU A 147 7.26 11.46 12.47
CA LEU A 147 7.26 11.06 11.06
C LEU A 147 5.91 11.35 10.40
N LEU A 148 4.80 11.02 11.06
CA LEU A 148 3.46 11.32 10.56
C LEU A 148 3.20 12.82 10.47
N LEU A 149 3.65 13.59 11.47
CA LEU A 149 3.57 15.06 11.44
C LEU A 149 4.37 15.64 10.26
N ALA A 150 5.60 15.18 10.06
CA ALA A 150 6.43 15.60 8.93
C ALA A 150 5.78 15.25 7.58
N GLY A 151 5.24 14.03 7.46
CA GLY A 151 4.50 13.60 6.27
C GLY A 151 3.31 14.50 5.95
N LEU A 152 2.54 14.89 6.98
CA LEU A 152 1.42 15.83 6.83
C LEU A 152 1.89 17.21 6.36
N VAL A 153 2.95 17.76 6.95
CA VAL A 153 3.49 19.07 6.57
C VAL A 153 3.97 19.07 5.11
N VAL A 154 4.68 18.01 4.70
CA VAL A 154 5.17 17.86 3.33
C VAL A 154 4.01 17.70 2.35
N ALA A 155 3.04 16.83 2.64
CA ALA A 155 1.87 16.62 1.79
C ALA A 155 1.06 17.92 1.63
N PHE A 156 0.87 18.70 2.70
CA PHE A 156 0.20 20.00 2.65
C PHE A 156 0.98 21.01 1.80
N HIS A 157 2.30 21.10 1.97
CA HIS A 157 3.11 22.05 1.23
C HIS A 157 3.11 21.76 -0.28
N ILE A 158 3.21 20.48 -0.67
CA ILE A 158 3.22 20.04 -2.07
C ILE A 158 1.81 20.14 -2.68
N GLY A 159 0.78 19.70 -1.96
CA GLY A 159 -0.60 19.65 -2.46
C GLY A 159 -1.28 21.02 -2.57
N ARG A 160 -0.70 22.07 -2.00
CA ARG A 160 -1.28 23.43 -2.05
C ARG A 160 -0.94 24.12 -3.37
N GLU A 161 -1.92 24.18 -4.25
CA GLU A 161 -1.82 24.97 -5.48
C GLU A 161 -1.82 26.48 -5.15
N LYS A 162 -0.76 27.19 -5.54
CA LYS A 162 -0.73 28.65 -5.42
C LYS A 162 -1.55 29.22 -6.56
N ARG A 163 -2.71 29.82 -6.27
CA ARG A 163 -3.44 30.66 -7.22
C ARG A 163 -2.64 31.93 -7.52
N LEU A 164 -1.67 31.80 -8.41
CA LEU A 164 -1.04 32.93 -9.09
C LEU A 164 -1.94 33.25 -10.28
N HIS A 165 -2.71 34.34 -10.17
CA HIS A 165 -3.34 35.16 -11.21
C HIS A 165 -4.61 35.82 -10.65
N ALA A 166 -4.43 36.74 -9.70
CA ALA A 166 -5.22 37.96 -9.70
C ALA A 166 -4.32 38.99 -10.37
N VAL A 167 -4.43 39.10 -11.69
CA VAL A 167 -3.80 40.18 -12.44
C VAL A 167 -4.50 41.46 -11.99
N ASP A 168 -3.75 42.39 -11.40
CA ASP A 168 -4.15 43.78 -11.24
C ASP A 168 -4.45 44.35 -12.64
N SER A 169 -5.70 44.25 -13.08
CA SER A 169 -6.19 44.85 -14.32
C SER A 169 -6.74 46.26 -14.10
N HIS A 170 -6.24 46.98 -13.08
CA HIS A 170 -6.75 48.31 -12.73
C HIS A 170 -5.75 49.46 -12.87
N SER A 171 -4.53 49.25 -13.37
CA SER A 171 -3.56 50.34 -13.54
C SER A 171 -3.33 50.82 -14.97
N GLU A 172 -3.98 50.25 -15.99
CA GLU A 172 -3.77 50.66 -17.41
C GLU A 172 -4.89 51.56 -17.98
N VAL A 173 -5.95 51.87 -17.23
CA VAL A 173 -7.08 52.70 -17.74
C VAL A 173 -6.91 54.19 -17.43
N GLU A 174 -6.04 54.60 -16.51
CA GLU A 174 -5.86 56.02 -16.15
C GLU A 174 -4.88 56.80 -17.05
N GLU A 175 -4.17 56.15 -17.98
CA GLU A 175 -3.26 56.87 -18.91
C GLU A 175 -3.89 57.17 -20.29
N GLN A 176 -5.18 56.87 -20.46
CA GLN A 176 -5.93 57.11 -21.72
C GLN A 176 -7.21 57.96 -21.58
N VAL A 177 -7.40 58.69 -20.49
CA VAL A 177 -8.52 59.67 -20.35
C VAL A 177 -8.01 61.08 -20.15
#